data_AF-A0A7C3T682-F1
#
_entry.id   AF-A0A7C3T682-F1
#
_cell.length_a   1.000
_cell.length_b   1.000
_cell.length_c   1.000
_cell.angle_alpha   90.00
_cell.angle_beta   90.00
_cell.angle_gamma   90.00
#
_symmetry.space_group_name_H-M   'P 1'
#
loop_
_entity.id
_entity.type
_entity.pdbx_description
1 polymer ?
#
loop_
_entity_poly.entity_id
_entity_poly.type
_entity_poly.pdbx_seq_one_letter_code
_entity_poly.pdbx_strand_id
1 'polypeptide(L)'
;KCIRCYACRNACPLCYCQDVCVAQSRQPHWLTDEATPAENWMWQMIRMAHLAGRCTQCGECNRACPVDIRLDLLTQELADTSRELFNYEAGLDPEQKPPFLTYDKERDEWPII
;
A
#
# COMPACT_ATOMS: atom_id res chain seq x y z
N LYS A 1 -3.71 12.33 -13.48
CA LYS A 1 -3.66 13.37 -12.41
C LYS A 1 -2.38 13.28 -11.57
N CYS A 2 -1.92 12.09 -11.19
CA CYS A 2 -0.68 11.97 -10.41
C CYS A 2 0.53 12.56 -11.17
N ILE A 3 1.24 13.48 -10.52
CA ILE A 3 2.47 14.12 -11.03
C ILE A 3 3.74 13.49 -10.44
N ARG A 4 3.58 12.36 -9.71
CA ARG A 4 4.66 11.60 -9.07
C ARG A 4 5.63 12.43 -8.21
N CYS A 5 5.09 13.39 -7.47
CA CYS A 5 5.88 14.20 -6.53
C CYS A 5 6.24 13.48 -5.22
N TYR A 6 5.76 12.25 -5.01
CA TYR A 6 5.98 11.42 -3.81
C TYR A 6 5.58 12.03 -2.45
N ALA A 7 4.88 13.17 -2.42
CA ALA A 7 4.42 13.80 -1.18
C ALA A 7 3.59 12.83 -0.31
N CYS A 8 2.71 12.05 -0.93
CA CYS A 8 1.89 11.05 -0.26
C CYS A 8 2.67 9.86 0.33
N ARG A 9 3.84 9.54 -0.23
CA ARG A 9 4.78 8.55 0.33
C ARG A 9 5.47 9.15 1.55
N ASN A 10 6.04 10.34 1.39
CA ASN A 10 6.86 10.96 2.42
C ASN A 10 6.06 11.39 3.65
N ALA A 11 4.76 11.68 3.49
CA ALA A 11 3.87 11.97 4.61
C ALA A 11 3.35 10.72 5.34
N CYS A 12 3.47 9.53 4.75
CA CYS A 12 2.89 8.31 5.33
C CYS A 12 3.84 7.70 6.36
N PRO A 13 3.43 7.55 7.64
CA PRO A 13 4.30 6.97 8.68
C PRO A 13 4.60 5.49 8.46
N LEU A 14 3.85 4.83 7.58
CA LEU A 14 3.96 3.39 7.30
C LEU A 14 4.70 3.09 5.98
N CYS A 15 5.05 4.11 5.18
CA CYS A 15 5.86 3.95 3.99
C CYS A 15 7.37 4.07 4.32
N TYR A 16 7.87 3.18 5.16
CA TYR A 16 9.31 3.08 5.48
C TYR A 16 9.87 1.77 4.91
N CYS A 17 10.38 1.80 3.68
CA CYS A 17 11.16 0.66 3.18
C CYS A 17 12.47 0.61 3.97
N GLN A 18 12.83 -0.56 4.53
CA GLN A 18 14.05 -0.72 5.32
C GLN A 18 15.31 -0.66 4.44
N ASP A 19 15.25 -1.26 3.25
CA ASP A 19 16.41 -1.37 2.35
C ASP A 19 16.29 -0.46 1.13
N VAL A 20 15.39 -0.81 0.20
CA VAL A 20 15.27 -0.15 -1.11
C VAL A 20 13.80 0.09 -1.45
N CYS A 21 13.45 1.34 -1.71
CA CYS A 21 12.13 1.71 -2.19
C CYS A 21 12.12 1.69 -3.73
N VAL A 22 11.09 1.08 -4.33
CA VAL A 22 10.84 1.13 -5.79
C VAL A 22 10.86 2.56 -6.35
N ALA A 23 10.38 3.56 -5.60
CA ALA A 23 10.42 4.97 -6.01
C ALA A 23 11.85 5.54 -6.19
N GLN A 24 12.86 4.86 -5.65
CA GLN A 24 14.27 5.29 -5.63
C GLN A 24 15.21 4.22 -6.20
N SER A 25 14.70 3.03 -6.54
CA SER A 25 15.48 1.90 -7.00
C SER A 25 15.94 2.14 -8.44
N ARG A 26 17.26 2.09 -8.67
CA ARG A 26 17.84 2.10 -10.02
C ARG A 26 18.13 0.68 -10.53
N GLN A 27 18.26 -0.30 -9.63
CA GLN A 27 18.58 -1.69 -9.93
C GLN A 27 17.81 -2.62 -8.99
N PRO A 28 16.77 -3.34 -9.47
CA PRO A 28 16.16 -3.22 -10.80
C PRO A 28 15.52 -1.83 -11.01
N HIS A 29 15.45 -1.40 -12.27
CA HIS A 29 14.75 -0.18 -12.66
C HIS A 29 13.26 -0.50 -12.82
N TRP A 30 12.52 -0.45 -11.71
CA TRP A 30 11.11 -0.83 -11.66
C TRP A 30 10.16 0.24 -12.22
N LEU A 31 10.53 1.51 -12.04
CA LEU A 31 9.74 2.66 -12.48
C LEU A 31 10.66 3.66 -13.16
N THR A 32 10.19 4.27 -14.23
CA THR A 32 10.86 5.41 -14.85
C THR A 32 10.53 6.72 -14.11
N ASP A 33 11.27 7.77 -14.40
CA ASP A 33 11.00 9.11 -13.86
C ASP A 33 9.77 9.77 -14.52
N GLU A 34 9.20 9.17 -15.57
CA GLU A 34 8.12 9.78 -16.37
C GLU A 34 6.73 9.61 -15.75
N ALA A 35 6.00 10.70 -15.51
CA ALA A 35 4.65 10.70 -14.93
C ALA A 35 3.51 10.11 -15.81
N THR A 36 3.79 9.10 -16.65
CA THR A 36 2.79 8.46 -17.54
C THR A 36 1.72 7.70 -16.75
N PRO A 37 0.54 7.43 -17.35
CA PRO A 37 -0.50 6.64 -16.70
C PRO A 37 -0.05 5.24 -16.27
N ALA A 38 0.72 4.53 -17.11
CA ALA A 38 1.20 3.18 -16.81
C ALA A 38 2.16 3.16 -15.61
N GLU A 39 3.11 4.10 -15.59
CA GLU A 39 4.08 4.25 -14.51
C GLU A 39 3.41 4.69 -13.20
N ASN A 40 2.43 5.59 -13.27
CA ASN A 40 1.64 5.99 -12.12
C ASN A 40 0.79 4.84 -11.57
N TRP A 41 0.22 4.01 -12.45
CA TRP A 41 -0.52 2.82 -12.06
C TRP A 41 0.40 1.83 -11.34
N MET A 42 1.55 1.51 -11.93
CA MET A 42 2.54 0.62 -11.32
C MET A 42 2.99 1.12 -9.94
N TRP A 43 3.32 2.41 -9.82
CA TRP A 43 3.68 3.02 -8.54
C TRP A 43 2.58 2.85 -7.49
N GLN A 44 1.34 3.19 -7.82
CA GLN A 44 0.24 3.10 -6.85
C GLN A 44 -0.06 1.65 -6.49
N MET A 45 -0.02 0.71 -7.43
CA MET A 45 -0.23 -0.72 -7.15
C MET A 45 0.82 -1.26 -6.18
N ILE A 46 2.11 -0.96 -6.39
CA ILE A 46 3.17 -1.42 -5.49
C ILE A 46 3.02 -0.77 -4.11
N ARG A 47 2.75 0.54 -4.06
CA ARG A 47 2.53 1.25 -2.79
C ARG A 47 1.34 0.66 -2.03
N MET A 48 0.23 0.39 -2.72
CA MET A 48 -0.97 -0.20 -2.16
C MET A 48 -0.70 -1.60 -1.63
N ALA A 49 0.00 -2.45 -2.38
CA ALA A 49 0.39 -3.78 -1.93
C ALA A 49 1.26 -3.74 -0.65
N HIS A 50 2.21 -2.81 -0.56
CA HIS A 50 3.02 -2.64 0.66
C HIS A 50 2.22 -2.14 1.86
N LEU A 51 1.14 -1.39 1.65
CA LEU A 51 0.29 -0.84 2.71
C LEU A 51 -0.90 -1.74 3.07
N ALA A 52 -1.18 -2.78 2.28
CA ALA A 52 -2.27 -3.73 2.53
C ALA A 52 -2.10 -4.37 3.91
N GLY A 53 -3.16 -4.33 4.73
CA GLY A 53 -3.12 -4.80 6.12
C GLY A 53 -2.20 -3.99 7.06
N ARG A 54 -1.72 -2.80 6.66
CA ARG A 54 -0.88 -1.93 7.51
C ARG A 54 -1.49 -0.56 7.72
N CYS A 55 -2.17 0.00 6.71
CA CYS A 55 -2.73 1.34 6.78
C CYS A 55 -3.75 1.48 7.93
N THR A 56 -3.51 2.41 8.84
CA THR A 56 -4.42 2.76 9.95
C THR A 56 -5.35 3.93 9.63
N GLN A 57 -5.51 4.25 8.34
CA GLN A 57 -6.41 5.32 7.84
C GLN A 57 -6.15 6.73 8.41
N CYS A 58 -4.89 7.07 8.73
CA CYS A 58 -4.53 8.40 9.28
C CYS A 58 -4.76 9.62 8.35
N GLY A 59 -5.07 9.43 7.06
CA GLY A 59 -5.41 10.52 6.13
C GLY A 59 -4.24 11.38 5.63
N GLU A 60 -3.03 11.19 6.13
CA GLU A 60 -1.85 12.02 5.81
C GLU A 60 -1.51 12.03 4.31
N CYS A 61 -1.69 10.91 3.63
CA CYS A 61 -1.40 10.80 2.21
C CYS A 61 -2.33 11.64 1.32
N ASN A 62 -3.57 11.85 1.75
CA ASN A 62 -4.52 12.74 1.08
C ASN A 62 -4.18 14.19 1.36
N ARG A 63 -3.96 14.53 2.64
CA ARG A 63 -3.60 15.88 3.06
C ARG A 63 -2.36 16.39 2.31
N ALA A 64 -1.39 15.51 2.08
CA ALA A 64 -0.14 15.86 1.43
C ALA A 64 -0.21 15.95 -0.11
N CYS A 65 -1.31 15.51 -0.75
CA CYS A 65 -1.37 15.46 -2.20
C CYS A 65 -1.63 16.86 -2.79
N PRO A 66 -0.71 17.46 -3.58
CA PRO A 66 -0.89 18.81 -4.12
C PRO A 66 -1.88 18.88 -5.30
N VAL A 67 -2.42 17.74 -5.72
CA VAL A 67 -3.36 17.60 -6.86
C VAL A 67 -4.64 16.85 -6.46
N ASP A 68 -4.94 16.83 -5.16
CA ASP A 68 -6.20 16.35 -4.57
C ASP A 68 -6.62 14.93 -4.99
N ILE A 69 -5.64 14.01 -5.07
CA ILE A 69 -5.93 12.59 -5.30
C ILE A 69 -6.35 11.95 -3.98
N ARG A 70 -7.52 11.33 -3.98
CA ARG A 70 -8.09 10.55 -2.88
C ARG A 70 -7.44 9.15 -2.80
N LEU A 71 -6.24 9.10 -2.23
CA LEU A 71 -5.47 7.86 -2.03
C LEU A 71 -6.06 6.99 -0.90
N ASP A 72 -6.72 7.63 0.06
CA ASP A 72 -7.47 7.00 1.14
C ASP A 72 -8.48 5.97 0.65
N LEU A 73 -9.19 6.24 -0.46
CA LEU A 73 -10.17 5.33 -1.03
C LEU A 73 -9.57 3.97 -1.40
N LEU A 74 -8.36 3.98 -1.99
CA LEU A 74 -7.64 2.74 -2.30
C LEU A 74 -7.22 1.99 -1.03
N THR A 75 -6.74 2.72 -0.01
CA THR A 75 -6.35 2.09 1.26
C THR A 75 -7.55 1.61 2.08
N GLN A 76 -8.70 2.25 1.93
CA GLN A 76 -9.95 1.84 2.56
C GLN A 76 -10.44 0.52 1.97
N GLU A 77 -10.46 0.39 0.65
CA GLU A 77 -10.80 -0.86 -0.03
C GLU A 77 -9.91 -2.02 0.44
N LEU A 78 -8.60 -1.78 0.59
CA LEU A 78 -7.67 -2.78 1.10
C LEU A 78 -7.92 -3.15 2.58
N ALA A 79 -8.34 -2.17 3.39
CA ALA A 79 -8.69 -2.42 4.78
C ALA A 79 -9.96 -3.25 4.89
N ASP A 80 -10.97 -2.93 4.09
CA ASP A 80 -12.24 -3.67 4.03
C ASP A 80 -11.99 -5.11 3.51
N THR A 81 -11.21 -5.26 2.44
CA THR A 81 -10.76 -6.57 1.94
C THR A 81 -9.99 -7.35 3.01
N SER A 82 -9.13 -6.69 3.80
CA SER A 82 -8.37 -7.35 4.87
C SER A 82 -9.29 -7.82 6.01
N ARG A 83 -10.33 -7.05 6.33
CA ARG A 83 -11.33 -7.42 7.31
C ARG A 83 -12.16 -8.61 6.83
N GLU A 84 -12.59 -8.60 5.57
CA GLU A 84 -13.42 -9.67 4.98
C GLU A 84 -12.67 -10.99 4.84
N LEU A 85 -11.44 -10.97 4.32
CA LEU A 85 -10.68 -12.19 4.04
C LEU A 85 -9.94 -12.74 5.25
N PHE A 86 -9.51 -11.87 6.18
CA PHE A 86 -8.60 -12.25 7.25
C PHE A 86 -9.10 -11.92 8.66
N ASN A 87 -10.28 -11.30 8.79
CA ASN A 87 -10.79 -10.77 10.05
C ASN A 87 -9.72 -9.90 10.78
N TYR A 88 -9.02 -9.08 10.01
CA TYR A 88 -7.87 -8.31 10.46
C TYR A 88 -8.08 -6.82 10.20
N GLU A 89 -7.82 -6.00 11.23
CA GLU A 89 -7.84 -4.54 11.13
C GLU A 89 -6.54 -3.94 11.69
N ALA A 90 -5.86 -3.14 10.88
CA ALA A 90 -4.56 -2.62 11.22
C ALA A 90 -4.64 -1.61 12.39
N GLY A 91 -3.79 -1.81 13.40
CA GLY A 91 -3.62 -0.87 14.51
C GLY A 91 -4.62 -0.99 15.66
N LEU A 92 -5.55 -1.95 15.63
CA LEU A 92 -6.48 -2.20 16.74
C LEU A 92 -5.91 -3.11 17.83
N ASP A 93 -5.24 -4.20 17.45
CA ASP A 93 -4.66 -5.18 18.36
C ASP A 93 -3.17 -5.38 18.05
N PRO A 94 -2.25 -5.04 18.96
CA PRO A 94 -0.82 -5.23 18.74
C PRO A 94 -0.38 -6.71 18.76
N GLU A 95 -1.16 -7.60 19.36
CA GLU A 95 -0.85 -9.04 19.42
C GLU A 95 -1.36 -9.79 18.18
N GLN A 96 -2.33 -9.20 17.46
CA GLN A 96 -2.85 -9.77 16.22
C GLN A 96 -1.79 -9.70 15.12
N LYS A 97 -1.41 -10.87 14.59
CA LYS A 97 -0.39 -10.94 13.54
C LYS A 97 -0.96 -10.48 12.19
N PRO A 98 -0.23 -9.62 11.43
CA PRO A 98 -0.67 -9.20 10.12
C PRO A 98 -0.84 -10.37 9.13
N PRO A 99 -1.85 -10.33 8.24
CA PRO A 99 -2.16 -11.45 7.35
C PRO A 99 -1.02 -11.75 6.37
N PHE A 100 -0.32 -10.74 5.87
CA PHE A 100 0.79 -10.91 4.92
C PHE A 100 2.13 -11.28 5.58
N LEU A 101 2.15 -11.47 6.90
CA LEU A 101 3.32 -11.98 7.64
C LEU A 101 3.08 -13.36 8.24
N THR A 102 1.92 -13.95 7.98
CA THR A 102 1.53 -15.27 8.48
C THR A 102 0.97 -16.10 7.35
N TYR A 103 0.92 -17.41 7.55
CA TYR A 103 0.31 -18.37 6.64
C TYR A 103 -0.55 -19.31 7.48
N ASP A 104 -1.81 -19.46 7.08
CA ASP A 104 -2.76 -20.39 7.66
C ASP A 104 -3.19 -21.39 6.60
N LYS A 105 -2.92 -22.68 6.81
CA LYS A 105 -3.18 -23.70 5.79
C LYS A 105 -4.67 -23.81 5.44
N GLU A 106 -5.55 -23.75 6.42
CA GLU A 106 -6.99 -23.97 6.23
C GLU A 106 -7.64 -22.79 5.49
N ARG A 107 -7.17 -21.57 5.76
CA ARG A 107 -7.64 -20.34 5.12
C ARG A 107 -6.98 -20.08 3.76
N ASP A 108 -5.67 -20.30 3.65
CA ASP A 108 -4.85 -19.84 2.51
C ASP A 108 -4.63 -20.90 1.43
N GLU A 109 -5.03 -22.16 1.64
CA GLU A 109 -5.11 -23.15 0.56
C GLU A 109 -6.23 -22.75 -0.41
N TRP A 110 -5.85 -22.20 -1.57
CA TRP A 110 -6.78 -21.86 -2.64
C TRP A 110 -7.49 -23.14 -3.12
N PRO A 111 -8.85 -23.19 -3.13
CA PRO A 111 -9.55 -24.32 -3.72
C PRO A 111 -9.23 -24.31 -5.21
N ILE A 112 -8.42 -25.27 -5.63
CA ILE A 112 -7.93 -25.43 -7.00
C ILE A 112 -9.12 -25.31 -7.96
N ILE A 113 -8.96 -24.41 -8.94
CA ILE A 113 -9.85 -24.27 -10.11
C ILE A 113 -10.03 -25.63 -10.79
#